data_AF-L7KNK7-F1
#
_entry.id   AF-L7KNK7-F1
#
_cell.length_a   1.000
_cell.length_b   1.000
_cell.length_c   1.000
_cell.angle_alpha   90.00
_cell.angle_beta   90.00
_cell.angle_gamma   90.00
#
_symmetry.space_group_name_H-M   'P 1'
#
loop_
_entity.id
_entity.type
_entity.pdbx_description
1 polymer ?
#
loop_
_entity_poly.entity_id
_entity_poly.type
_entity_poly.pdbx_seq_one_letter_code
_entity_poly.pdbx_strand_id
1 'polypeptide(L)'
;MSTQPKIDKQAYRDALAYLYAKASGDQDGMRAVALGCDNAGLVLDAIADMSLGLAAIATSGEPRLWLDKLRDDLDTLLDAYNQRAEDGGRDA
;
A
#
# COMPACT_ATOMS: atom_id res chain seq x y z
N MET A 1 21.42 -11.40 10.72
CA MET A 1 19.98 -11.23 10.42
C MET A 1 19.81 -9.82 9.90
N SER A 2 19.53 -9.66 8.60
CA SER A 2 19.17 -8.36 8.06
C SER A 2 17.72 -8.13 8.45
N THR A 3 17.47 -7.26 9.43
CA THR A 3 16.11 -6.78 9.71
C THR A 3 15.64 -6.07 8.45
N GLN A 4 14.68 -6.67 7.73
CA GLN A 4 14.01 -5.98 6.64
C GLN A 4 13.49 -4.64 7.16
N PRO A 5 13.74 -3.53 6.45
CA PRO A 5 13.23 -2.24 6.87
C PRO A 5 11.70 -2.30 6.90
N LYS A 6 11.12 -1.82 8.01
CA LYS A 6 9.66 -1.73 8.17
C LYS A 6 9.13 -0.75 7.12
N ILE A 7 8.17 -1.19 6.31
CA ILE A 7 7.47 -0.31 5.36
C ILE A 7 6.78 0.80 6.17
N ASP A 8 7.06 2.05 5.83
CA ASP A 8 6.45 3.20 6.50
C ASP A 8 5.14 3.64 5.82
N LYS A 9 4.40 4.52 6.50
CA LYS A 9 3.12 5.03 5.99
C LYS A 9 3.26 5.78 4.65
N GLN A 10 4.38 6.47 4.45
CA GLN A 10 4.58 7.25 3.23
C GLN A 10 4.75 6.31 2.03
N ALA A 11 5.50 5.21 2.20
CA ALA A 11 5.66 4.19 1.18
C ALA A 11 4.31 3.57 0.76
N TYR A 12 3.40 3.32 1.71
CA TYR A 12 2.04 2.86 1.39
C TYR A 12 1.19 3.91 0.66
N ARG A 13 1.32 5.19 1.01
CA ARG A 13 0.61 6.29 0.31
C ARG A 13 1.10 6.44 -1.12
N ASP A 14 2.42 6.39 -1.34
CA ASP A 14 3.03 6.45 -2.66
C ASP A 14 2.66 5.23 -3.51
N ALA A 15 2.67 4.03 -2.91
CA ALA A 15 2.21 2.81 -3.55
C ALA A 15 0.75 2.91 -4.01
N LEU A 16 -0.12 3.43 -3.15
CA LEU A 16 -1.53 3.64 -3.48
C LEU A 16 -1.69 4.63 -4.64
N ALA A 17 -0.99 5.77 -4.60
CA ALA A 17 -1.00 6.75 -5.69
C ALA A 17 -0.53 6.14 -7.02
N TYR A 18 0.52 5.33 -6.98
CA TYR A 18 1.02 4.61 -8.15
C TYR A 18 -0.02 3.62 -8.70
N LEU A 19 -0.71 2.88 -7.84
CA LEU A 19 -1.76 1.93 -8.23
C LEU A 19 -2.97 2.64 -8.86
N TYR A 20 -3.35 3.82 -8.37
CA TYR A 20 -4.38 4.65 -9.01
C TYR A 20 -3.97 5.08 -10.41
N ALA A 21 -2.76 5.63 -10.55
CA ALA A 21 -2.25 6.07 -11.85
C ALA A 21 -2.18 4.90 -12.84
N LYS A 22 -1.76 3.72 -12.37
CA LYS A 22 -1.78 2.48 -13.16
C LYS A 22 -3.19 2.07 -13.57
N ALA A 23 -4.16 2.11 -12.66
CA ALA A 23 -5.54 1.75 -12.93
C ALA A 23 -6.22 2.70 -13.94
N SER A 24 -5.81 3.98 -13.99
CA SER A 24 -6.29 4.95 -14.97
C SER A 24 -5.47 5.01 -16.26
N GLY A 25 -4.39 4.24 -16.38
CA GLY A 25 -3.47 4.30 -17.52
C GLY A 25 -2.64 5.59 -17.59
N ASP A 26 -2.52 6.33 -16.48
CA ASP A 26 -1.78 7.58 -16.39
C ASP A 26 -0.27 7.34 -16.21
N GLN A 27 0.45 7.27 -17.34
CA GLN A 27 1.89 7.03 -17.35
C GLN A 27 2.69 8.18 -16.74
N ASP A 28 2.23 9.43 -16.88
CA ASP A 28 2.92 10.59 -16.32
C ASP A 28 2.76 10.64 -14.80
N GLY A 29 1.57 10.32 -14.29
CA GLY A 29 1.32 10.14 -12.86
C GLY A 29 2.16 9.00 -12.26
N MET A 30 2.24 7.85 -12.93
CA MET A 30 3.11 6.74 -12.51
C MET A 30 4.57 7.18 -12.42
N ARG A 31 5.04 7.94 -13.43
CA ARG A 31 6.41 8.46 -13.47
C ARG A 31 6.66 9.49 -12.37
N ALA A 32 5.72 10.40 -12.14
CA ALA A 32 5.84 11.43 -11.11
C ALA A 32 5.99 10.81 -9.72
N VAL A 33 5.18 9.79 -9.39
CA VAL A 33 5.29 9.07 -8.12
C VAL A 33 6.62 8.34 -8.01
N ALA A 34 7.03 7.61 -9.05
CA ALA A 34 8.30 6.87 -9.04
C ALA A 34 9.54 7.76 -8.88
N LEU A 35 9.48 9.01 -9.35
CA LEU A 35 10.56 9.99 -9.18
C LEU A 35 10.47 10.77 -7.85
N GLY A 36 9.27 10.85 -7.26
CA GLY A 36 9.00 11.64 -6.06
C GLY A 36 9.09 10.88 -4.75
N CYS A 37 9.08 9.54 -4.78
CA CYS A 37 9.18 8.74 -3.57
C CYS A 37 10.60 8.73 -2.99
N ASP A 38 10.71 8.81 -1.67
CA ASP A 38 12.00 8.86 -0.97
C ASP A 38 12.74 7.52 -1.00
N ASN A 39 12.01 6.40 -1.07
CA ASN A 39 12.58 5.06 -1.10
C ASN A 39 11.78 4.12 -2.01
N ALA A 40 12.26 3.95 -3.24
CA ALA A 40 11.64 3.07 -4.23
C ALA A 40 11.53 1.60 -3.77
N GLY A 41 12.47 1.11 -2.94
CA GLY A 41 12.41 -0.25 -2.42
C GLY A 41 11.20 -0.47 -1.53
N LEU A 42 10.97 0.42 -0.57
CA LEU A 42 9.82 0.35 0.33
C LEU A 42 8.49 0.53 -0.41
N VAL A 43 8.45 1.39 -1.44
CA VAL A 43 7.26 1.57 -2.28
C VAL A 43 6.95 0.30 -3.07
N LEU A 44 7.97 -0.39 -3.62
CA LEU A 44 7.77 -1.66 -4.32
C LEU A 44 7.28 -2.76 -3.37
N ASP A 45 7.83 -2.84 -2.17
CA ASP A 45 7.37 -3.77 -1.13
C ASP A 45 5.90 -3.47 -0.75
N ALA A 46 5.54 -2.20 -0.59
CA ALA A 46 4.17 -1.77 -0.32
C ALA A 46 3.20 -2.10 -1.47
N ILE A 47 3.62 -1.91 -2.73
CA ILE A 47 2.83 -2.30 -3.91
C ILE A 47 2.57 -3.80 -3.92
N ALA A 48 3.59 -4.61 -3.61
CA ALA A 48 3.46 -6.06 -3.56
C ALA A 48 2.47 -6.49 -2.46
N ASP A 49 2.60 -5.92 -1.26
CA ASP A 49 1.71 -6.16 -0.12
C ASP A 49 0.25 -5.79 -0.45
N MET A 50 0.02 -4.59 -0.98
CA MET A 50 -1.31 -4.15 -1.41
C MET A 50 -1.89 -5.00 -2.54
N SER A 51 -1.07 -5.46 -3.49
CA SER A 51 -1.52 -6.26 -4.63
C SER A 51 -1.99 -7.66 -4.22
N LEU A 52 -1.39 -8.25 -3.18
CA LEU A 52 -1.86 -9.48 -2.57
C LEU A 52 -3.25 -9.27 -1.92
N GLY A 53 -3.44 -8.16 -1.22
CA GLY A 53 -4.74 -7.77 -0.65
C GLY A 53 -5.80 -7.47 -1.71
N LEU A 54 -5.43 -6.78 -2.79
CA LEU A 54 -6.29 -6.51 -3.94
C LEU A 54 -6.74 -7.81 -4.59
N ALA A 55 -5.84 -8.77 -4.83
CA ALA A 55 -6.16 -10.05 -5.44
C ALA A 55 -7.11 -10.90 -4.56
N ALA A 56 -7.00 -10.82 -3.23
CA ALA A 56 -7.89 -11.51 -2.31
C ALA A 56 -9.31 -10.92 -2.28
N ILE A 57 -9.47 -9.61 -2.53
CA ILE A 57 -10.74 -8.89 -2.33
C ILE A 57 -11.44 -8.53 -3.67
N ALA A 58 -10.71 -8.27 -4.75
CA ALA A 58 -11.24 -7.81 -6.04
C ALA A 58 -11.93 -8.90 -6.89
N THR A 59 -12.60 -9.85 -6.23
CA THR A 59 -13.38 -10.93 -6.86
C THR A 59 -14.60 -10.44 -7.64
N SER A 60 -15.02 -9.18 -7.46
CA SER A 60 -16.15 -8.55 -8.16
C SER A 60 -15.79 -7.76 -9.42
N GLY A 61 -14.51 -7.63 -9.78
CA GLY A 61 -14.09 -6.87 -10.96
C GLY A 61 -14.13 -5.35 -10.80
N GLU A 62 -14.14 -4.84 -9.56
CA GLU A 62 -14.18 -3.40 -9.26
C GLU A 62 -12.90 -2.91 -8.54
N PRO A 63 -11.72 -2.99 -9.19
CA PRO A 63 -10.44 -2.66 -8.55
C PRO A 63 -10.37 -1.20 -8.07
N ARG A 64 -11.09 -0.29 -8.73
CA ARG A 64 -11.13 1.13 -8.33
C ARG A 64 -11.91 1.35 -7.04
N LEU A 65 -13.03 0.65 -6.84
CA LEU A 65 -13.81 0.73 -5.61
C LEU A 65 -12.99 0.24 -4.41
N TRP A 66 -12.19 -0.81 -4.60
CA TRP A 66 -11.26 -1.27 -3.58
C TRP A 66 -10.18 -0.23 -3.28
N LEU A 67 -9.59 0.38 -4.31
CA LEU A 67 -8.58 1.43 -4.13
C LEU A 67 -9.17 2.64 -3.37
N ASP A 68 -10.42 3.02 -3.66
CA ASP A 68 -11.14 4.09 -2.94
C ASP A 68 -11.33 3.73 -1.48
N LYS A 69 -11.77 2.50 -1.18
CA LYS A 69 -11.91 2.05 0.19
C LYS A 69 -10.58 2.01 0.93
N LEU A 70 -9.52 1.52 0.28
CA LEU A 70 -8.19 1.47 0.86
C LEU A 70 -7.66 2.88 1.11
N ARG A 71 -7.82 3.83 0.17
CA ARG A 71 -7.43 5.24 0.36
C ARG A 71 -8.04 5.84 1.60
N ASP A 72 -9.34 5.64 1.79
CA ASP A 72 -10.08 6.28 2.88
C ASP A 72 -9.71 5.67 4.24
N ASP A 73 -9.36 4.38 4.28
CA ASP A 73 -9.06 3.66 5.51
C ASP A 73 -7.56 3.48 5.80
N LEU A 74 -6.66 3.79 4.83
CA LEU A 74 -5.26 3.35 4.82
C LEU A 74 -4.55 3.65 6.13
N ASP A 75 -4.57 4.91 6.56
CA ASP A 75 -3.86 5.34 7.75
C ASP A 75 -4.39 4.66 9.01
N THR A 76 -5.71 4.48 9.12
CA THR A 76 -6.35 3.81 10.26
C THR A 76 -5.97 2.33 10.32
N LEU A 77 -5.92 1.66 9.16
CA LEU A 77 -5.50 0.26 9.07
C LEU A 77 -4.04 0.10 9.47
N LEU A 78 -3.17 1.00 9.02
CA LEU A 78 -1.74 0.98 9.35
C LEU A 78 -1.51 1.27 10.84
N ASP A 79 -2.28 2.18 11.44
CA ASP A 79 -2.23 2.43 12.89
C ASP A 79 -2.64 1.21 13.69
N ALA A 80 -3.76 0.56 13.33
CA ALA A 80 -4.21 -0.67 13.97
C ALA A 80 -3.20 -1.82 13.83
N TYR A 81 -2.56 -1.95 12.66
CA TYR A 81 -1.52 -2.95 12.42
C TYR A 81 -0.28 -2.70 13.29
N ASN A 82 0.19 -1.46 13.35
CA ASN A 82 1.33 -1.09 14.18
C ASN A 82 1.06 -1.37 15.67
N GLN A 83 -0.13 -1.01 16.15
CA GLN A 83 -0.52 -1.26 17.53
C GLN A 83 -0.53 -2.77 17.86
N ARG A 84 -1.10 -3.61 16.98
CA ARG A 84 -1.07 -5.07 17.17
C ARG A 84 0.33 -5.67 17.15
N ALA A 85 1.21 -5.11 16.31
CA ALA A 85 2.61 -5.54 16.24
C ALA A 85 3.39 -5.14 17.50
N GLU A 86 3.08 -3.98 18.09
CA GLU A 86 3.67 -3.49 19.35
C GLU A 86 3.15 -4.25 20.57
N ASP A 87 1.87 -4.66 20.56
CA ASP A 87 1.24 -5.47 21.61
C ASP A 87 1.69 -6.95 21.61
N GLY A 88 2.59 -7.33 20.69
CA GLY A 88 3.23 -8.65 20.69
C GLY A 88 2.36 -9.79 20.16
N GLY A 89 1.33 -9.51 19.35
CA GLY A 89 0.53 -10.55 18.70
C GLY A 89 -0.23 -11.46 19.67
N ARG A 90 -0.76 -10.92 20.77
CA ARG A 90 -1.80 -11.60 21.54
C ARG A 90 -3.17 -11.22 21.00
N ASP A 91 -3.70 -12.11 20.17
CA ASP A 91 -5.07 -12.62 20.19
C ASP A 91 -5.59 -12.91 18.78
N ALA A 92 -5.39 -14.16 18.36
CA ALA A 92 -6.30 -14.95 17.53
C ALA A 92 -6.17 -16.43 17.96
#